data_AF-W6XP35-F1
#
_entry.id   AF-W6XP35-F1
#
_cell.length_a   1.000
_cell.length_b   1.000
_cell.length_c   1.000
_cell.angle_alpha   90.00
_cell.angle_beta   90.00
_cell.angle_gamma   90.00
#
_symmetry.space_group_name_H-M   'P 1'
#
loop_
_entity.id
_entity.type
_entity.pdbx_description
1 polymer ?
#
loop_
_entity_poly.entity_id
_entity_poly.type
_entity_poly.pdbx_seq_one_letter_code
_entity_poly.pdbx_strand_id
1 'polypeptide(L)'
;MATRYSTLSYCWGKDQGHKLTVSSFEILETGLAISELPRTLQDAILSSWNLDVKFIWIDCLYIFQDDEKDLAREIADLPAIFGNAYITICASRAGDSREGFLDPISRPPVDSLVFSLLYICLDGRLCSVVCYPRSGNPVHSRAWTFQEYMLSTRILEYTSSGLVWMCRETGQHQEEEETS
;
A
#
# COMPACT_ATOMS: atom_id res chain seq x y z
N MET A 1 -18.31 -14.55 9.37
CA MET A 1 -16.88 -14.22 9.19
C MET A 1 -16.78 -12.74 8.90
N ALA A 2 -15.82 -12.03 9.49
CA ALA A 2 -15.59 -10.62 9.17
C ALA A 2 -15.22 -10.48 7.68
N THR A 3 -15.77 -9.47 7.02
CA THR A 3 -15.46 -9.18 5.61
C THR A 3 -14.01 -8.72 5.49
N ARG A 4 -13.23 -9.36 4.61
CA ARG A 4 -11.84 -8.97 4.33
C ARG A 4 -11.82 -7.75 3.43
N TYR A 5 -10.97 -6.78 3.76
CA TYR A 5 -10.68 -5.63 2.94
C TYR A 5 -9.18 -5.34 2.93
N SER A 6 -8.71 -4.67 1.89
CA SER A 6 -7.37 -4.12 1.79
C SER A 6 -7.40 -2.61 2.06
N THR A 7 -6.25 -2.02 2.39
CA THR A 7 -6.06 -0.57 2.44
C THR A 7 -4.99 -0.17 1.42
N LEU A 8 -5.00 1.09 0.98
CA LEU A 8 -3.97 1.65 0.10
C LEU A 8 -3.15 2.70 0.85
N SER A 9 -1.82 2.56 0.82
CA SER A 9 -0.86 3.60 1.21
C SER A 9 -0.11 4.10 -0.03
N TYR A 10 -0.20 5.40 -0.33
CA TYR A 10 0.34 5.95 -1.58
C TYR A 10 0.63 7.46 -1.50
N CYS A 11 1.40 7.96 -2.47
CA CYS A 11 1.58 9.39 -2.68
C CYS A 11 0.43 9.95 -3.53
N TRP A 12 -0.32 10.90 -2.97
CA TRP A 12 -1.35 11.59 -3.74
C TRP A 12 -0.77 12.39 -4.91
N GLY A 13 0.34 13.09 -4.68
CA GLY A 13 0.95 13.98 -5.69
C GLY A 13 0.18 15.30 -5.83
N LYS A 14 0.03 15.80 -7.06
CA LYS A 14 -0.70 17.06 -7.34
C LYS A 14 -2.22 16.84 -7.34
N ASP A 15 -2.98 17.93 -7.25
CA ASP A 15 -4.42 17.91 -6.97
C ASP A 15 -5.22 16.88 -7.81
N GLN A 16 -6.18 16.24 -7.14
CA GLN A 16 -6.92 15.08 -7.63
C GLN A 16 -8.35 15.50 -8.00
N GLY A 17 -8.87 15.00 -9.12
CA GLY A 17 -10.28 15.14 -9.48
C GLY A 17 -11.22 14.12 -8.82
N HIS A 18 -10.69 13.20 -8.01
CA HIS A 18 -11.41 12.03 -7.48
C HIS A 18 -11.27 11.94 -5.96
N LYS A 19 -11.57 13.03 -5.27
CA LYS A 19 -11.62 13.07 -3.80
C LYS A 19 -13.06 13.13 -3.34
N LEU A 20 -13.36 12.47 -2.22
CA LEU A 20 -14.62 12.62 -1.53
C LEU A 20 -14.70 14.02 -0.94
N THR A 21 -15.67 14.77 -1.42
CA THR A 21 -16.07 16.08 -0.95
C THR A 21 -17.59 16.10 -0.89
N VAL A 22 -18.17 17.10 -0.24
CA VAL A 22 -19.63 17.25 -0.22
C VAL A 22 -20.22 17.30 -1.65
N SER A 23 -19.49 17.92 -2.59
CA SER A 23 -19.91 18.03 -4.00
C SER A 23 -19.71 16.76 -4.83
N SER A 24 -18.81 15.85 -4.45
CA SER A 24 -18.54 14.61 -5.20
C SER A 24 -19.23 13.39 -4.61
N PHE A 25 -19.82 13.51 -3.42
CA PHE A 25 -20.46 12.41 -2.68
C PHE A 25 -21.49 11.64 -3.52
N GLU A 26 -22.45 12.31 -4.15
CA GLU A 26 -23.51 11.64 -4.94
C GLU A 26 -22.93 10.81 -6.09
N ILE A 27 -21.87 11.31 -6.74
CA ILE A 27 -21.21 10.62 -7.84
C ILE A 27 -20.44 9.39 -7.31
N LEU A 28 -19.74 9.54 -6.18
CA LEU A 28 -18.97 8.45 -5.58
C LEU A 28 -19.88 7.37 -4.97
N GLU A 29 -21.02 7.76 -4.40
CA GLU A 29 -22.01 6.85 -3.82
C GLU A 29 -22.68 5.96 -4.89
N THR A 30 -22.94 6.52 -6.07
CA THR A 30 -23.51 5.78 -7.21
C THR A 30 -22.48 4.87 -7.90
N GLY A 31 -21.20 5.06 -7.60
CA GLY A 31 -20.09 4.26 -8.08
C GLY A 31 -19.40 4.86 -9.30
N LEU A 32 -18.09 4.62 -9.39
CA LEU A 32 -17.25 5.02 -10.53
C LEU A 32 -16.72 3.81 -11.27
N ALA A 33 -16.54 3.92 -12.58
CA ALA A 33 -15.79 2.92 -13.32
C ALA A 33 -14.31 3.00 -12.91
N ILE A 34 -13.66 1.84 -12.79
CA ILE A 34 -12.24 1.78 -12.41
C ILE A 34 -11.37 2.59 -13.37
N SER A 35 -11.69 2.59 -14.67
CA SER A 35 -10.98 3.36 -15.68
C SER A 35 -11.01 4.88 -15.47
N GLU A 36 -11.95 5.38 -14.67
CA GLU A 36 -12.06 6.80 -14.33
C GLU A 36 -11.17 7.20 -13.17
N LEU A 37 -10.62 6.24 -12.41
CA LEU A 37 -9.75 6.52 -11.26
C LEU A 37 -8.31 6.82 -11.70
N PRO A 38 -7.51 7.52 -10.89
CA PRO A 38 -6.07 7.63 -11.10
C PRO A 38 -5.40 6.26 -11.16
N ARG A 39 -4.36 6.12 -11.98
CA ARG A 39 -3.72 4.84 -12.29
C ARG A 39 -3.26 4.06 -11.06
N THR A 40 -2.73 4.74 -10.03
CA THR A 40 -2.33 4.12 -8.76
C THR A 40 -3.51 3.48 -8.02
N LEU A 41 -4.70 4.08 -8.07
CA LEU A 41 -5.90 3.50 -7.47
C LEU A 41 -6.39 2.29 -8.29
N GLN A 42 -6.33 2.37 -9.63
CA GLN A 42 -6.64 1.23 -10.49
C GLN A 42 -5.72 0.04 -10.18
N ASP A 43 -4.42 0.27 -10.13
CA ASP A 43 -3.40 -0.72 -9.81
C ASP A 43 -3.62 -1.35 -8.42
N ALA A 44 -4.04 -0.55 -7.42
CA ALA A 44 -4.37 -1.03 -6.08
C ALA A 44 -5.62 -1.91 -6.04
N ILE A 45 -6.67 -1.56 -6.79
CA ILE A 45 -7.88 -2.37 -6.92
C ILE A 45 -7.53 -3.71 -7.58
N LEU A 46 -6.79 -3.68 -8.69
CA LEU A 46 -6.35 -4.88 -9.39
C LEU A 46 -5.46 -5.77 -8.50
N SER A 47 -4.55 -5.17 -7.74
CA SER A 47 -3.69 -5.89 -6.80
C SER A 47 -4.52 -6.56 -5.69
N SER A 48 -5.54 -5.88 -5.17
CA SER A 48 -6.46 -6.43 -4.16
C SER A 48 -7.24 -7.63 -4.69
N TRP A 49 -7.78 -7.50 -5.91
CA TRP A 49 -8.56 -8.57 -6.55
C TRP A 49 -7.71 -9.80 -6.87
N ASN A 50 -6.46 -9.62 -7.29
CA ASN A 50 -5.52 -10.72 -7.50
C ASN A 50 -5.15 -11.46 -6.20
N LEU A 51 -5.39 -10.84 -5.04
CA LEU A 51 -5.24 -11.45 -3.71
C LEU A 51 -6.56 -12.01 -3.16
N ASP A 52 -7.61 -12.07 -3.98
CA ASP A 52 -8.97 -12.48 -3.60
C ASP A 52 -9.60 -11.58 -2.51
N VAL A 53 -9.24 -10.30 -2.51
CA VAL A 53 -9.80 -9.27 -1.61
C VAL A 53 -10.63 -8.29 -2.42
N LYS A 54 -11.96 -8.36 -2.28
CA LYS A 54 -12.89 -7.58 -3.11
C LYS A 54 -13.01 -6.12 -2.71
N PHE A 55 -12.86 -5.83 -1.42
CA PHE A 55 -13.06 -4.49 -0.85
C PHE A 55 -11.71 -3.84 -0.60
N ILE A 56 -11.60 -2.56 -0.95
CA ILE A 56 -10.43 -1.74 -0.67
C ILE A 56 -10.87 -0.43 -0.04
N TRP A 57 -10.17 0.00 0.99
CA TRP A 57 -10.30 1.30 1.61
C TRP A 57 -9.19 2.22 1.10
N ILE A 58 -9.56 3.41 0.64
CA ILE A 58 -8.65 4.43 0.08
C ILE A 58 -9.06 5.76 0.71
N ASP A 59 -8.14 6.41 1.41
CA ASP A 59 -8.36 7.66 2.14
C ASP A 59 -9.12 8.73 1.35
N CYS A 60 -8.72 9.02 0.11
CA CYS A 60 -9.36 10.03 -0.72
C CYS A 60 -10.78 9.68 -1.15
N LEU A 61 -11.22 8.42 -1.06
CA LEU A 61 -12.57 7.98 -1.42
C LEU A 61 -13.49 7.78 -0.21
N TYR A 62 -12.92 7.67 1.00
CA TYR A 62 -13.67 7.37 2.22
C TYR A 62 -13.70 8.52 3.23
N ILE A 63 -12.82 9.52 3.11
CA ILE A 63 -12.73 10.66 4.03
C ILE A 63 -13.18 11.93 3.31
N PHE A 64 -14.09 12.69 3.90
CA PHE A 64 -14.48 14.00 3.38
C PHE A 64 -13.32 15.00 3.50
N GLN A 65 -12.75 15.39 2.36
CA GLN A 65 -11.56 16.25 2.31
C GLN A 65 -11.83 17.72 2.59
N ASP A 66 -13.10 18.13 2.55
CA ASP A 66 -13.60 19.47 2.83
C ASP A 66 -14.30 19.58 4.20
N ASP A 67 -14.25 18.51 5.03
CA ASP A 67 -14.77 18.50 6.41
C ASP A 67 -13.67 18.16 7.41
N GLU A 68 -13.20 19.18 8.15
CA GLU A 68 -12.15 19.02 9.17
C GLU A 68 -12.57 18.09 10.33
N LYS A 69 -13.86 18.04 10.67
CA LYS A 69 -14.34 17.18 11.76
C LYS A 69 -14.34 15.73 11.33
N ASP A 70 -14.74 15.48 10.08
CA ASP A 70 -14.69 14.15 9.49
C ASP A 70 -13.24 13.66 9.40
N LEU A 71 -12.35 14.50 8.87
CA LEU A 71 -10.92 14.20 8.81
C LEU A 71 -10.35 13.84 10.20
N ALA A 72 -10.66 14.62 11.23
CA ALA A 72 -10.15 14.35 12.58
C ALA A 72 -10.66 13.01 13.16
N ARG A 73 -11.92 12.67 12.87
CA ARG A 73 -12.54 11.41 13.28
C ARG A 73 -11.90 10.23 12.55
N GLU A 74 -11.78 10.30 11.23
CA GLU A 74 -11.19 9.22 10.42
C GLU A 74 -9.70 9.01 10.76
N ILE A 75 -8.95 10.08 11.08
CA ILE A 75 -7.58 9.99 11.61
C ILE A 75 -7.54 9.17 12.91
N ALA A 76 -8.49 9.40 13.82
CA ALA A 76 -8.55 8.67 15.09
C ALA A 76 -8.85 7.17 14.88
N ASP A 77 -9.55 6.83 13.80
CA ASP A 77 -9.93 5.46 13.45
C ASP A 77 -8.86 4.74 12.58
N LEU A 78 -7.83 5.44 12.08
CA LEU A 78 -6.74 4.84 11.30
C LEU A 78 -6.13 3.57 11.93
N PRO A 79 -5.90 3.48 13.26
CA PRO A 79 -5.42 2.25 13.87
C PRO A 79 -6.36 1.06 13.69
N ALA A 80 -7.67 1.28 13.76
CA ALA A 80 -8.67 0.24 13.53
C ALA A 80 -8.78 -0.12 12.04
N ILE A 81 -8.65 0.87 11.15
CA ILE A 81 -8.71 0.68 9.69
C ILE A 81 -7.49 -0.10 9.19
N PHE A 82 -6.28 0.40 9.45
CA PHE A 82 -5.05 -0.26 8.96
C PHE A 82 -4.67 -1.49 9.78
N GLY A 83 -4.96 -1.51 11.08
CA GLY A 83 -4.65 -2.64 11.96
C GLY A 83 -5.50 -3.89 11.68
N ASN A 84 -6.75 -3.70 11.26
CA ASN A 84 -7.67 -4.80 10.95
C ASN A 84 -7.77 -5.12 9.45
N ALA A 85 -7.13 -4.34 8.59
CA ALA A 85 -7.04 -4.65 7.17
C ALA A 85 -6.42 -6.04 6.96
N TYR A 86 -6.94 -6.80 6.00
CA TYR A 86 -6.35 -8.09 5.63
C TYR A 86 -4.93 -7.91 5.07
N ILE A 87 -4.73 -6.81 4.35
CA ILE A 87 -3.46 -6.42 3.75
C ILE A 87 -3.47 -4.94 3.40
N THR A 88 -2.34 -4.27 3.62
CA THR A 88 -2.09 -2.93 3.10
C THR A 88 -1.27 -3.03 1.82
N ILE A 89 -1.78 -2.48 0.73
CA ILE A 89 -1.04 -2.31 -0.52
C ILE A 89 -0.30 -0.98 -0.43
N CYS A 90 1.01 -1.02 -0.56
CA CYS A 90 1.86 0.17 -0.48
C CYS A 90 2.46 0.48 -1.86
N ALA A 91 2.02 1.57 -2.48
CA ALA A 91 2.46 2.02 -3.81
C ALA A 91 3.77 2.82 -3.74
N SER A 92 4.79 2.25 -3.10
CA SER A 92 6.02 2.96 -2.72
C SER A 92 6.76 3.64 -3.86
N ARG A 93 6.79 3.03 -5.04
CA ARG A 93 7.50 3.56 -6.21
C ARG A 93 6.79 4.71 -6.93
N ALA A 94 5.49 4.92 -6.66
CA ALA A 94 4.71 5.98 -7.30
C ALA A 94 4.81 7.28 -6.49
N GLY A 95 5.28 8.35 -7.13
CA GLY A 95 5.34 9.69 -6.55
C GLY A 95 4.01 10.46 -6.65
N ASP A 96 3.12 10.04 -7.53
CA ASP A 96 1.80 10.62 -7.78
C ASP A 96 0.78 9.52 -8.09
N SER A 97 -0.48 9.76 -7.72
CA SER A 97 -1.64 8.91 -8.04
C SER A 97 -1.80 8.54 -9.52
N ARG A 98 -1.27 9.35 -10.44
CA ARG A 98 -1.40 9.18 -11.89
C ARG A 98 -0.36 8.23 -12.48
N GLU A 99 0.71 7.95 -11.74
CA GLU A 99 1.86 7.17 -12.24
C GLU A 99 1.55 5.68 -12.34
N GLY A 100 0.82 5.11 -11.37
CA GLY A 100 0.71 3.65 -11.24
C GLY A 100 2.00 3.01 -10.70
N PHE A 101 1.94 1.72 -10.40
CA PHE A 101 3.06 0.97 -9.82
C PHE A 101 3.20 -0.47 -10.35
N LEU A 102 2.27 -0.95 -11.18
CA LEU A 102 2.32 -2.31 -11.74
C LEU A 102 3.18 -2.46 -13.00
N ASP A 103 3.70 -1.37 -13.55
CA ASP A 103 4.61 -1.45 -14.70
C ASP A 103 5.86 -2.28 -14.38
N PRO A 104 6.43 -2.98 -15.37
CA PRO A 104 7.68 -3.70 -15.20
C PRO A 104 8.74 -2.82 -14.54
N ILE A 105 9.43 -3.38 -13.55
CA ILE A 105 10.54 -2.70 -12.91
C ILE A 105 11.70 -2.71 -13.90
N SER A 106 12.07 -1.53 -14.39
CA SER A 106 13.33 -1.37 -15.11
C SER A 106 14.45 -1.56 -14.10
N ARG A 107 15.20 -2.67 -14.24
CA ARG A 107 16.39 -2.87 -13.42
C ARG A 107 17.37 -1.73 -13.70
N PRO A 108 18.03 -1.17 -12.68
CA PRO A 108 19.08 -0.19 -12.90
C PRO A 108 20.13 -0.77 -13.87
N PRO A 109 20.78 0.08 -14.69
CA PRO A 109 21.89 -0.35 -15.53
C PRO A 109 22.93 -1.10 -14.69
N VAL A 110 23.64 -2.06 -15.30
CA VAL A 110 24.67 -2.85 -14.62
C VAL A 110 25.75 -1.94 -14.00
N ASP A 111 25.99 -0.77 -14.58
CA ASP A 111 26.94 0.23 -14.07
C ASP A 111 26.53 0.84 -12.72
N SER A 112 25.28 0.63 -12.30
CA SER A 112 24.75 1.05 -10.99
C SER A 112 24.88 -0.03 -9.92
N LEU A 113 25.49 -1.18 -10.22
CA LEU A 113 25.72 -2.23 -9.24
C LEU A 113 26.72 -1.78 -8.18
N VAL A 114 26.38 -2.07 -6.93
CA VAL A 114 27.37 -2.13 -5.86
C VAL A 114 28.18 -3.41 -5.97
N PHE A 115 27.52 -4.56 -6.19
CA PHE A 115 28.17 -5.83 -6.52
C PHE A 115 27.19 -6.86 -7.11
N SER A 116 27.74 -7.89 -7.77
CA SER A 116 27.03 -9.09 -8.24
C SER A 116 27.71 -10.33 -7.67
N LEU A 117 26.95 -11.22 -7.03
CA LEU A 117 27.41 -12.54 -6.62
C LEU A 117 26.64 -13.60 -7.39
N LEU A 118 27.37 -14.47 -8.08
CA LEU A 118 26.79 -15.67 -8.69
C LEU A 118 26.64 -16.76 -7.63
N TYR A 119 25.54 -17.49 -7.67
CA TYR A 119 25.30 -18.65 -6.82
C TYR A 119 24.50 -19.70 -7.58
N ILE A 120 24.53 -20.95 -7.12
CA ILE A 120 23.74 -22.03 -7.70
C ILE A 120 22.55 -22.28 -6.77
N CYS A 121 21.35 -22.16 -7.32
CA CYS A 121 20.10 -22.47 -6.65
C CYS A 121 20.01 -23.98 -6.31
N LEU A 122 19.18 -24.37 -5.34
CA LEU A 122 19.05 -25.78 -4.89
C LEU A 122 18.64 -26.75 -6.01
N ASP A 123 18.03 -26.24 -7.07
CA ASP A 123 17.64 -26.98 -8.28
C ASP A 123 18.71 -26.97 -9.39
N GLY A 124 19.92 -26.48 -9.09
CA GLY A 124 21.04 -26.44 -10.02
C GLY A 124 21.06 -25.24 -10.97
N ARG A 125 20.07 -24.33 -10.91
CA ARG A 125 20.07 -23.12 -11.74
C ARG A 125 21.14 -22.13 -11.29
N LEU A 126 21.87 -21.55 -12.24
CA LEU A 126 22.77 -20.43 -11.97
C LEU A 126 21.93 -19.16 -11.76
N CYS A 127 22.11 -18.56 -10.59
CA CYS A 127 21.36 -17.42 -10.08
C CYS A 127 22.33 -16.29 -9.70
N SER A 128 21.87 -15.04 -9.65
CA SER A 128 22.69 -13.92 -9.19
C SER A 128 22.01 -13.13 -8.07
N VAL A 129 22.79 -12.76 -7.05
CA VAL A 129 22.43 -11.75 -6.05
C VAL A 129 23.05 -10.44 -6.50
N VAL A 130 22.20 -9.44 -6.69
CA VAL A 130 22.63 -8.13 -7.16
C VAL A 130 22.32 -7.09 -6.10
N CYS A 131 23.32 -6.30 -5.72
CA CYS A 131 23.16 -5.19 -4.80
C CYS A 131 23.15 -3.86 -5.57
N TYR A 132 22.13 -3.04 -5.33
CA TYR A 132 21.99 -1.70 -5.90
C TYR A 132 21.99 -0.66 -4.76
N PRO A 133 22.45 0.58 -5.00
CA PRO A 133 22.24 1.67 -4.07
C PRO A 133 20.73 1.86 -3.85
N ARG A 134 20.33 2.02 -2.59
CA ARG A 134 18.93 2.17 -2.20
C ARG A 134 18.37 3.44 -2.84
N SER A 135 17.50 3.31 -3.84
CA SER A 135 16.64 4.40 -4.31
C SER A 135 15.63 4.73 -3.21
N GLY A 136 15.47 6.01 -2.89
CA GLY A 136 14.40 6.44 -2.01
C GLY A 136 13.05 6.18 -2.65
N ASN A 137 12.12 5.56 -1.92
CA ASN A 137 10.73 5.46 -2.35
C ASN A 137 9.97 6.71 -1.87
N PRO A 138 9.26 7.45 -2.74
CA PRO A 138 8.52 8.66 -2.38
C PRO A 138 7.63 8.53 -1.13
N VAL A 139 6.96 7.39 -0.98
CA VAL A 139 6.03 7.12 0.14
C VAL A 139 6.71 7.24 1.50
N HIS A 140 8.00 6.93 1.65
CA HIS A 140 8.67 7.00 2.96
C HIS A 140 9.02 8.43 3.41
N SER A 141 8.85 9.44 2.56
CA SER A 141 9.15 10.84 2.91
C SER A 141 7.95 11.58 3.54
N ARG A 142 6.79 10.92 3.65
CA ARG A 142 5.54 11.55 4.11
C ARG A 142 5.14 11.01 5.50
N ALA A 143 4.72 11.91 6.39
CA ALA A 143 4.31 11.54 7.75
C ALA A 143 3.02 10.71 7.77
N TRP A 144 2.08 10.99 6.86
CA TRP A 144 0.80 10.30 6.75
C TRP A 144 0.99 8.80 6.43
N THR A 145 1.73 8.51 5.37
CA THR A 145 2.03 7.14 4.94
C THR A 145 2.90 6.38 5.93
N PHE A 146 3.72 7.09 6.72
CA PHE A 146 4.44 6.48 7.83
C PHE A 146 3.49 5.93 8.90
N GLN A 147 2.42 6.65 9.24
CA GLN A 147 1.41 6.15 10.18
C GLN A 147 0.72 4.90 9.64
N GLU A 148 0.24 4.95 8.40
CA GLU A 148 -0.40 3.82 7.71
C GLU A 148 0.49 2.56 7.73
N TYR A 149 1.77 2.74 7.40
CA TYR A 149 2.76 1.68 7.41
C TYR A 149 2.99 1.12 8.83
N MET A 150 3.00 1.99 9.85
CA MET A 150 3.20 1.57 11.23
C MET A 150 1.99 0.85 11.83
N LEU A 151 0.79 1.15 11.36
CA LEU A 151 -0.46 0.56 11.86
C LEU A 151 -0.80 -0.76 11.17
N SER A 152 -0.24 -1.02 9.98
CA SER A 152 -0.52 -2.21 9.19
C SER A 152 0.13 -3.48 9.77
N THR A 153 -0.64 -4.56 9.86
CA THR A 153 -0.12 -5.88 10.27
C THR A 153 0.54 -6.63 9.13
N ARG A 154 0.02 -6.45 7.90
CA ARG A 154 0.50 -7.09 6.67
C ARG A 154 0.63 -6.03 5.59
N ILE A 155 1.79 -5.96 4.94
CA ILE A 155 2.08 -4.97 3.89
C ILE A 155 2.64 -5.68 2.67
N LEU A 156 2.05 -5.39 1.52
CA LEU A 156 2.62 -5.71 0.22
C LEU A 156 3.07 -4.41 -0.45
N GLU A 157 4.37 -4.21 -0.52
CA GLU A 157 4.98 -2.97 -0.94
C GLU A 157 5.61 -3.09 -2.35
N TYR A 158 5.16 -2.23 -3.24
CA TYR A 158 5.65 -2.10 -4.61
C TYR A 158 6.74 -1.03 -4.66
N THR A 159 7.99 -1.44 -4.48
CA THR A 159 9.15 -0.54 -4.47
C THR A 159 9.75 -0.37 -5.86
N SER A 160 10.64 0.62 -6.00
CA SER A 160 11.43 0.81 -7.22
C SER A 160 12.39 -0.35 -7.52
N SER A 161 12.67 -1.21 -6.54
CA SER A 161 13.63 -2.33 -6.65
C SER A 161 12.97 -3.70 -6.70
N GLY A 162 11.68 -3.80 -6.42
CA GLY A 162 11.01 -5.09 -6.29
C GLY A 162 9.73 -5.03 -5.47
N LEU A 163 9.12 -6.21 -5.33
CA LEU A 163 8.01 -6.45 -4.42
C LEU A 163 8.57 -6.84 -3.05
N VAL A 164 8.08 -6.20 -1.99
CA VAL A 164 8.45 -6.52 -0.60
C VAL A 164 7.19 -6.97 0.14
N TRP A 165 7.28 -8.11 0.81
CA TRP A 165 6.24 -8.59 1.71
C TRP A 165 6.69 -8.44 3.15
N MET A 166 5.82 -7.89 4.00
CA MET A 166 6.05 -7.76 5.42
C MET A 166 4.83 -8.22 6.19
N CYS A 167 5.05 -9.01 7.23
CA CYS A 167 4.03 -9.46 8.15
C CYS A 167 4.57 -9.27 9.57
N ARG A 168 3.85 -8.49 10.38
CA ARG A 168 4.10 -8.39 11.81
C ARG A 168 3.32 -9.50 12.47
N GLU A 169 4.03 -10.47 13.05
CA GLU A 169 3.39 -11.37 14.00
C GLU A 169 2.93 -10.52 15.19
N THR A 170 1.62 -10.46 15.40
CA THR A 170 1.07 -10.07 16.69
C THR A 170 1.46 -11.18 17.67
N GLY A 171 2.47 -10.94 18.52
CA GLY A 171 2.71 -11.76 19.69
C GLY A 171 1.48 -11.70 20.58
N GLN A 172 0.57 -12.67 20.45
CA GLN A 172 -0.48 -12.87 21.44
C GLN A 172 0.21 -13.37 22.71
N HIS A 173 0.49 -12.45 23.64
CA HIS A 173 0.68 -12.83 25.03
C HIS A 173 -0.70 -13.27 25.55
N GLN A 174 -0.93 -14.58 25.58
CA GLN A 174 -1.93 -15.16 26.47
C GLN A 174 -1.30 -15.18 27.87
N GLU A 175 -1.70 -14.24 28.73
CA GLU A 175 -1.62 -14.48 30.17
C GLU A 175 -2.64 -15.56 30.48
N GLU A 176 -2.17 -16.81 30.61
CA GLU A 176 -2.93 -17.83 31.31
C GLU A 176 -2.93 -17.44 32.79
N GLU A 177 -4.07 -16.93 33.25
CA GLU A 177 -4.35 -16.73 34.65
C GLU A 177 -4.46 -18.13 35.29
N GLU A 178 -3.33 -18.65 35.79
CA GLU A 178 -3.30 -19.84 36.64
C GLU A 178 -4.11 -19.55 37.91
N THR A 179 -5.36 -19.99 37.90
CA THR A 179 -6.16 -20.11 39.13
C THR A 179 -5.72 -21.37 39.86
N SER A 180 -5.03 -21.19 40.99
CA SER A 180 -4.83 -22.19 42.05
C SER A 180 -5.40 -21.67 43.37
#